data_AF-A0A848U8G3-F1
#
_entry.id   AF-A0A848U8G3-F1
#
_cell.length_a   1.000
_cell.length_b   1.000
_cell.length_c   1.000
_cell.angle_alpha   90.00
_cell.angle_beta   90.00
_cell.angle_gamma   90.00
#
_symmetry.space_group_name_H-M   'P 1'
#
loop_
_entity.id
_entity.type
_entity.pdbx_description
1 polymer ?
#
loop_
_entity_poly.entity_id
_entity_poly.type
_entity_poly.pdbx_seq_one_letter_code
_entity_poly.pdbx_strand_id
1 'polypeptide(L)'
;MVAWVDYKKAALERGSLALELFVAISTPVKPPDILKAQLPGHLAYQAQLEQSGSLVFAGPLSDLAGEQMQGMGMIIYRAESLEAARQLAESDPMHASGTREYTLRRWLVNEGSLTVNVKLSAQSVRL
;
A
#
# COMPACT_ATOMS: atom_id res chain seq x y z
N MET A 1 -10.40 -19.95 14.40
CA MET A 1 -9.47 -19.03 13.71
C MET A 1 -8.05 -19.52 13.95
N VAL A 2 -7.16 -19.45 12.96
CA VAL A 2 -5.75 -19.87 13.06
C VAL A 2 -4.89 -18.64 13.35
N ALA A 3 -3.82 -18.77 14.14
CA ALA A 3 -2.90 -17.66 14.37
C ALA A 3 -2.19 -17.26 13.06
N TRP A 4 -1.92 -15.97 12.87
CA TRP A 4 -1.31 -15.47 11.63
C TRP A 4 0.04 -16.13 11.30
N VAL A 5 0.87 -16.34 12.34
CA VAL A 5 2.19 -16.98 12.20
C VAL A 5 2.04 -18.43 11.72
N ASP A 6 1.09 -19.17 12.29
CA ASP A 6 0.82 -20.55 11.90
C ASP A 6 0.28 -20.63 10.47
N TYR A 7 -0.61 -19.71 10.09
CA TYR A 7 -1.13 -19.65 8.73
C TYR A 7 -0.04 -19.33 7.70
N LYS A 8 0.87 -18.40 8.01
CA LYS A 8 2.03 -18.08 7.17
C LYS A 8 2.96 -19.28 7.02
N LYS A 9 3.24 -20.00 8.11
CA LYS A 9 4.02 -21.24 8.06
C LYS A 9 3.37 -22.27 7.14
N ALA A 10 2.08 -22.52 7.31
CA ALA A 10 1.34 -23.42 6.43
C ALA A 10 1.29 -22.96 4.97
N ALA A 11 1.45 -21.65 4.70
CA ALA A 11 1.56 -21.10 3.35
C ALA A 11 2.89 -21.44 2.68
N LEU A 12 3.98 -21.31 3.43
CA LEU A 12 5.30 -21.72 2.97
C LEU A 12 5.35 -23.24 2.71
N GLU A 13 4.82 -24.05 3.63
CA GLU A 13 4.84 -25.52 3.54
C GLU A 13 4.11 -26.07 2.30
N ARG A 14 3.04 -25.40 1.86
CA ARG A 14 2.30 -25.78 0.62
C ARG A 14 2.90 -25.18 -0.66
N GLY A 15 4.01 -24.45 -0.56
CA GLY A 15 4.71 -23.87 -1.71
C GLY A 15 4.22 -22.49 -2.18
N SER A 16 3.40 -21.78 -1.40
CA SER A 16 3.04 -20.39 -1.70
C SER A 16 4.21 -19.45 -1.45
N LEU A 17 4.22 -18.27 -2.10
CA LEU A 17 5.24 -17.24 -1.86
C LEU A 17 5.26 -16.75 -0.40
N ALA A 18 4.07 -16.57 0.20
CA ALA A 18 3.89 -16.09 1.57
C ALA A 18 4.68 -14.80 1.91
N LEU A 19 4.83 -13.91 0.91
CA LEU A 19 5.44 -12.60 1.10
C LEU A 19 4.49 -11.76 1.97
N GLU A 20 4.95 -11.41 3.18
CA GLU A 20 4.17 -10.57 4.08
C GLU A 20 4.40 -9.09 3.76
N LEU A 21 3.30 -8.40 3.45
CA LEU A 21 3.21 -6.96 3.27
C LEU A 21 2.11 -6.40 4.18
N PHE A 22 1.95 -5.08 4.19
CA PHE A 22 0.95 -4.40 5.00
C PHE A 22 0.06 -3.56 4.12
N VAL A 23 -1.25 -3.78 4.20
CA VAL A 23 -2.23 -3.07 3.38
C VAL A 23 -2.97 -2.07 4.25
N ALA A 24 -2.89 -0.81 3.87
CA ALA A 24 -3.70 0.27 4.40
C ALA A 24 -4.82 0.64 3.42
N ILE A 25 -6.06 0.63 3.90
CA ILE A 25 -7.20 1.21 3.18
C ILE A 25 -7.51 2.54 3.84
N SER A 26 -7.37 3.63 3.08
CA SER A 26 -7.46 5.01 3.53
C SER A 26 -8.72 5.68 2.99
N THR A 27 -9.55 6.20 3.89
CA THR A 27 -10.87 6.77 3.58
C THR A 27 -10.90 8.26 3.93
N PRO A 28 -11.48 9.11 3.08
CA PRO A 28 -11.62 10.55 3.38
C PRO A 28 -12.54 10.78 4.58
N VAL A 29 -12.12 11.67 5.48
CA VAL A 29 -12.93 12.11 6.64
C VAL A 29 -13.37 13.57 6.47
N LYS A 30 -12.49 14.42 5.94
CA LYS A 30 -12.74 15.86 5.77
C LYS A 30 -13.27 16.18 4.35
N PRO A 31 -13.81 17.39 4.13
CA PRO A 31 -14.26 17.83 2.81
C PRO A 31 -13.13 17.90 1.76
N PRO A 32 -13.46 17.81 0.45
CA PRO A 32 -12.47 17.72 -0.64
C PRO A 32 -11.45 18.87 -0.71
N ASP A 33 -11.84 20.07 -0.31
CA ASP A 33 -11.01 21.27 -0.25
C ASP A 33 -9.87 21.12 0.77
N ILE A 34 -10.12 20.52 1.93
CA ILE A 34 -9.06 20.19 2.91
C ILE A 34 -8.17 19.06 2.39
N LEU A 35 -8.73 18.06 1.71
CA LEU A 35 -7.95 17.00 1.08
C LEU A 35 -6.96 17.55 0.07
N LYS A 36 -7.41 18.46 -0.81
CA LYS A 36 -6.58 19.09 -1.84
C LYS A 36 -5.39 19.83 -1.23
N ALA A 37 -5.57 20.48 -0.07
CA ALA A 37 -4.49 21.17 0.62
C ALA A 37 -3.39 20.22 1.14
N GLN A 38 -3.75 18.99 1.55
CA GLN A 38 -2.79 17.99 2.06
C GLN A 38 -2.14 17.16 0.94
N LEU A 39 -2.71 17.17 -0.26
CA LEU A 39 -2.29 16.32 -1.38
C LEU A 39 -0.80 16.47 -1.77
N PRO A 40 -0.23 17.68 -1.85
CA PRO A 40 1.19 17.82 -2.19
C PRO A 40 2.12 17.15 -1.16
N GLY A 41 1.82 17.31 0.13
CA GLY A 41 2.60 16.69 1.21
C GLY A 41 2.48 15.16 1.19
N HIS A 42 1.27 14.65 0.98
CA HIS A 42 1.01 13.22 0.81
C HIS A 42 1.82 12.62 -0.35
N LEU A 43 1.77 13.23 -1.54
CA LEU A 43 2.49 12.74 -2.71
C LEU A 43 4.01 12.79 -2.53
N ALA A 44 4.53 13.84 -1.91
CA ALA A 44 5.97 13.94 -1.59
C ALA A 44 6.41 12.84 -0.62
N TYR A 45 5.59 12.54 0.40
CA TYR A 45 5.86 11.47 1.35
C TYR A 45 5.83 10.10 0.69
N GLN A 46 4.83 9.84 -0.17
CA GLN A 46 4.73 8.58 -0.92
C GLN A 46 5.95 8.38 -1.84
N ALA A 47 6.40 9.43 -2.52
CA ALA A 47 7.61 9.37 -3.35
C ALA A 47 8.88 9.08 -2.53
N GLN A 48 9.00 9.66 -1.32
CA GLN A 48 10.09 9.34 -0.39
C GLN A 48 10.05 7.87 0.03
N LEU A 49 8.87 7.36 0.38
CA LEU A 49 8.72 5.95 0.77
C LEU A 49 9.02 5.00 -0.38
N GLU A 50 8.60 5.33 -1.60
CA GLU A 50 8.93 4.58 -2.81
C GLU A 50 10.44 4.52 -3.03
N GLN A 51 11.12 5.67 -2.96
CA GLN A 51 12.58 5.75 -3.11
C GLN A 51 13.33 4.94 -2.05
N SER A 52 12.81 4.89 -0.81
CA SER A 52 13.38 4.10 0.28
C SER A 52 13.08 2.60 0.21
N GLY A 53 12.17 2.17 -0.68
CA GLY A 53 11.70 0.79 -0.78
C GLY A 53 10.67 0.37 0.29
N SER A 54 10.20 1.32 1.12
CA SER A 54 9.19 1.08 2.15
C SER A 54 7.77 1.08 1.59
N LEU A 55 7.53 1.76 0.46
CA LEU A 55 6.29 1.69 -0.29
C LEU A 55 6.40 0.66 -1.41
N VAL A 56 5.43 -0.25 -1.48
CA VAL A 56 5.33 -1.26 -2.54
C VAL A 56 4.41 -0.76 -3.66
N PHE A 57 3.20 -0.36 -3.31
CA PHE A 57 2.21 0.21 -4.25
C PHE A 57 1.30 1.21 -3.54
N ALA A 58 0.83 2.23 -4.24
CA ALA A 58 -0.20 3.13 -3.75
C ALA A 58 -1.10 3.62 -4.88
N GLY A 59 -2.37 3.87 -4.58
CA GLY A 59 -3.28 4.48 -5.54
C GLY A 59 -4.71 4.66 -5.03
N PRO A 60 -5.55 5.37 -5.79
CA PRO A 60 -6.96 5.52 -5.48
C PRO A 60 -7.73 4.21 -5.71
N LEU A 61 -8.83 4.03 -4.98
CA LEU A 61 -9.82 2.98 -5.22
C LEU A 61 -11.08 3.61 -5.82
N SER A 62 -11.72 2.87 -6.73
CA SER A 62 -13.08 3.16 -7.17
C SER A 62 -14.09 2.81 -6.07
N ASP A 63 -15.35 3.18 -6.31
CA ASP A 63 -16.48 2.56 -5.63
C ASP A 63 -16.62 1.07 -5.98
N LEU A 64 -17.57 0.40 -5.33
CA LEU A 64 -17.80 -1.04 -5.52
C LEU A 64 -18.34 -1.39 -6.91
N ALA A 65 -18.92 -0.42 -7.62
CA ALA A 65 -19.36 -0.58 -9.01
C ALA A 65 -18.21 -0.43 -10.01
N GLY A 66 -17.09 0.19 -9.60
CA GLY A 66 -15.96 0.46 -10.48
C GLY A 66 -16.10 1.74 -11.32
N GLU A 67 -17.08 2.59 -11.02
CA GLU A 67 -17.46 3.72 -11.87
C GLU A 67 -16.95 5.06 -11.33
N GLN A 68 -16.87 5.21 -10.00
CA GLN A 68 -16.63 6.52 -9.38
C GLN A 68 -15.42 6.53 -8.46
N MET A 69 -14.65 7.63 -8.48
CA MET A 69 -13.58 7.89 -7.51
C MET A 69 -14.18 8.51 -6.24
N GLN A 70 -14.21 7.77 -5.13
CA GLN A 70 -14.83 8.21 -3.87
C GLN A 70 -13.83 8.78 -2.85
N GLY A 71 -12.64 9.13 -3.30
CA GLY A 71 -11.54 9.57 -2.45
C GLY A 71 -10.86 8.44 -1.67
N MET A 72 -11.32 7.19 -1.78
CA MET A 72 -10.69 6.03 -1.13
C MET A 72 -9.33 5.72 -1.76
N GLY A 73 -8.44 5.14 -0.98
CA GLY A 73 -7.09 4.79 -1.42
C GLY A 73 -6.60 3.50 -0.79
N MET A 74 -5.71 2.83 -1.50
CA MET A 74 -4.98 1.66 -1.00
C MET A 74 -3.49 1.96 -1.03
N ILE A 75 -2.81 1.64 0.06
CA ILE A 75 -1.37 1.80 0.21
C ILE A 75 -0.82 0.48 0.73
N ILE A 76 0.24 -0.02 0.10
CA ILE A 76 0.86 -1.30 0.43
C ILE A 76 2.30 -1.03 0.85
N TYR A 77 2.61 -1.31 2.11
CA TYR A 77 3.92 -1.09 2.72
C TYR A 77 4.72 -2.38 2.85
N ARG A 78 6.03 -2.21 2.80
CA ARG A 78 7.03 -3.17 3.26
C ARG A 78 7.60 -2.67 4.59
N ALA A 79 7.51 -3.49 5.62
CA ALA A 79 8.01 -3.16 6.95
C ALA A 79 8.41 -4.43 7.72
N GLU A 80 9.12 -4.28 8.84
CA GLU A 80 9.55 -5.40 9.67
C GLU A 80 8.44 -5.94 10.59
N SER A 81 7.41 -5.13 10.84
CA SER A 81 6.30 -5.48 11.73
C SER A 81 5.05 -4.66 11.43
N LEU A 82 3.92 -5.07 12.02
CA LEU A 82 2.67 -4.30 11.94
C LEU A 82 2.82 -2.92 12.58
N GLU A 83 3.65 -2.80 13.63
CA GLU A 83 3.90 -1.53 14.31
C GLU A 83 4.76 -0.59 13.46
N ALA A 84 5.80 -1.11 12.80
CA ALA A 84 6.59 -0.33 11.86
C ALA A 84 5.75 0.15 10.67
N ALA A 85 4.87 -0.70 10.13
CA ALA A 85 3.93 -0.30 9.08
C ALA A 85 2.92 0.75 9.57
N ARG A 86 2.51 0.69 10.85
CA ARG A 86 1.65 1.70 11.47
C ARG A 86 2.34 3.05 11.52
N GLN A 87 3.60 3.10 11.93
CA GLN A 87 4.37 4.34 11.96
C GLN A 87 4.49 4.98 10.57
N LEU A 88 4.69 4.17 9.51
CA LEU A 88 4.66 4.66 8.12
C LEU A 88 3.31 5.26 7.75
N ALA A 89 2.21 4.55 8.06
CA ALA A 89 0.87 5.04 7.78
C ALA A 89 0.55 6.33 8.56
N GLU A 90 0.88 6.41 9.85
CA GLU A 90 0.60 7.59 10.70
C GLU A 90 1.42 8.81 10.31
N SER A 91 2.59 8.62 9.71
CA SER A 91 3.47 9.71 9.27
C SER A 91 3.01 10.34 7.95
N ASP A 92 2.05 9.74 7.24
CA ASP A 92 1.44 10.34 6.06
C ASP A 92 0.72 11.64 6.44
N PRO A 93 0.99 12.79 5.78
CA PRO A 93 0.33 14.06 6.09
C PRO A 93 -1.20 14.00 6.10
N MET A 94 -1.82 13.17 5.25
CA MET A 94 -3.28 13.02 5.23
C MET A 94 -3.81 12.24 6.44
N HIS A 95 -3.04 11.29 6.98
CA HIS A 95 -3.41 10.56 8.19
C HIS A 95 -3.06 11.35 9.45
N ALA A 96 -1.86 11.93 9.54
CA ALA A 96 -1.40 12.75 10.65
C ALA A 96 -2.32 13.95 10.93
N SER A 97 -2.84 14.57 9.87
CA SER A 97 -3.78 15.70 9.98
C SER A 97 -5.24 15.27 10.25
N GLY A 98 -5.53 13.97 10.32
CA GLY A 98 -6.87 13.42 10.42
C GLY A 98 -7.77 13.78 9.23
N THR A 99 -7.18 14.13 8.08
CA THR A 99 -7.92 14.43 6.85
C THR A 99 -8.46 13.14 6.22
N ARG A 100 -7.74 12.04 6.43
CA ARG A 100 -8.13 10.67 6.12
C ARG A 100 -7.95 9.81 7.35
N GLU A 101 -8.80 8.80 7.48
CA GLU A 101 -8.60 7.69 8.41
C GLU A 101 -8.16 6.45 7.64
N TYR A 102 -7.61 5.45 8.33
CA TYR A 102 -7.19 4.22 7.67
C TYR A 102 -7.40 2.98 8.55
N THR A 103 -7.54 1.84 7.88
CA THR A 103 -7.37 0.52 8.50
C THR A 103 -6.06 -0.08 8.01
N LEU A 104 -5.37 -0.87 8.84
CA LEU A 104 -4.09 -1.49 8.51
C LEU A 104 -4.10 -2.97 8.84
N ARG A 105 -3.68 -3.81 7.90
CA ARG A 105 -3.65 -5.28 8.05
C ARG A 105 -2.38 -5.88 7.47
N ARG A 106 -1.95 -7.01 8.03
CA ARG A 106 -0.99 -7.89 7.37
C ARG A 106 -1.65 -8.57 6.17
N TRP A 107 -0.91 -8.73 5.09
CA TRP A 107 -1.34 -9.42 3.87
C TRP A 107 -0.24 -10.37 3.41
N LEU A 108 -0.61 -11.61 3.06
CA LEU A 108 0.30 -12.56 2.41
C LEU A 108 0.00 -12.55 0.91
N VAL A 109 1.00 -12.14 0.13
CA VAL A 109 1.02 -12.39 -1.30
C VAL A 109 1.48 -13.83 -1.50
N ASN A 110 0.54 -14.70 -1.86
CA ASN A 110 0.79 -16.13 -2.04
C ASN A 110 0.95 -16.49 -3.52
N GLU A 111 0.04 -16.00 -4.35
CA GLU A 111 0.00 -16.21 -5.79
C GLU A 111 0.17 -14.88 -6.54
N GLY A 112 0.80 -14.94 -7.71
CA GLY A 112 1.00 -13.79 -8.59
C GLY A 112 2.13 -14.03 -9.58
N SER A 113 2.24 -13.14 -10.56
CA SER A 113 3.33 -13.13 -11.54
C SER A 113 3.65 -11.70 -11.92
N LEU A 114 4.94 -11.37 -12.04
CA LEU A 114 5.41 -10.10 -12.58
C LEU A 114 6.20 -10.39 -13.86
N THR A 115 5.89 -9.66 -14.94
CA THR A 115 6.64 -9.73 -16.19
C THR A 115 7.27 -8.36 -16.44
N VAL A 116 8.60 -8.32 -16.60
CA VAL A 116 9.33 -7.09 -16.91
C VAL A 116 9.96 -7.26 -18.28
N ASN A 117 9.65 -6.34 -19.20
CA ASN A 117 10.29 -6.32 -20.52
C ASN A 117 11.48 -5.36 -20.50
N VAL A 118 12.69 -5.92 -20.59
CA VAL A 118 13.94 -5.16 -20.62
C VAL A 118 14.56 -5.26 -22.01
N LYS A 119 14.61 -4.14 -22.74
CA LYS A 119 15.28 -4.05 -24.03
C LYS A 119 16.73 -3.64 -23.81
N LEU A 120 17.66 -4.57 -24.03
CA LEU A 120 19.08 -4.36 -23.75
C LEU A 120 19.72 -3.30 -24.67
N SER A 121 19.55 -3.43 -25.99
CA SER A 121 20.12 -2.46 -26.95
C SER A 121 19.44 -1.09 -26.88
N ALA A 122 18.12 -1.06 -26.68
CA ALA A 122 17.38 0.19 -26.53
C ALA A 122 17.47 0.76 -25.11
N GLN A 123 18.20 0.10 -24.19
CA GLN A 123 18.36 0.47 -22.79
C GLN A 123 17.08 0.97 -22.12
N SER A 124 15.96 0.28 -22.37
CA SER A 124 14.65 0.69 -21.90
C SER A 124 13.93 -0.43 -21.18
N VAL A 125 13.16 -0.04 -20.16
CA VAL A 125 12.29 -0.92 -19.38
C VAL A 125 10.86 -0.49 -19.64
N ARG A 126 9.96 -1.46 -19.87
CA ARG A 126 8.51 -1.24 -19.79
C ARG A 126 7.96 -2.08 -18.65
N LEU A 127 7.30 -1.39 -17.73
CA LEU A 127 6.54 -1.97 -16.62
C LEU A 127 5.14 -2.36 -17.12
#